data_AF-A0A2L0PL12-F1
#
_entry.id   AF-A0A2L0PL12-F1
#
_cell.length_a   1.000
_cell.length_b   1.000
_cell.length_c   1.000
_cell.angle_alpha   90.00
_cell.angle_beta   90.00
_cell.angle_gamma   90.00
#
_symmetry.space_group_name_H-M   'P 1'
#
loop_
_entity.id
_entity.type
_entity.pdbx_description
1 polymer ?
#
loop_
_entity_poly.entity_id
_entity_poly.type
_entity_poly.pdbx_seq_one_letter_code
_entity_poly.pdbx_strand_id
1 'polypeptide(L)'
;MFRHARNHHNSGKQQIPNLKSIWDRPKEIKDRQYVGHWEGDMIIGTLASAIVTLVERKSRYTLLGKTADKKSISVIKAVIDQLAGLPSSIRQTLTWDRGHEMSKHHLLTAQCNMSVYFCDASSPWQKGTNENTNGLLRQYLPKGKNLGLYSQEQLDKIALQLNTRPRKILGFKTPLEVFQTGVALTG
;
A
#
# COMPACT_ATOMS: atom_id res chain seq x y z
N MET A 1 47.21 13.63 -3.27
CA MET A 1 46.16 13.77 -4.30
C MET A 1 44.81 13.80 -3.59
N PHE A 2 44.31 15.00 -3.28
CA PHE A 2 43.12 15.21 -2.45
C PHE A 2 41.84 15.01 -3.27
N ARG A 3 41.03 14.01 -2.94
CA ARG A 3 39.70 13.81 -3.54
C ARG A 3 38.73 14.83 -2.92
N HIS A 4 38.29 15.80 -3.72
CA HIS A 4 37.21 16.70 -3.36
C HIS A 4 35.91 15.91 -3.17
N ALA A 5 35.38 15.91 -1.95
CA ALA A 5 34.03 15.45 -1.66
C ALA A 5 33.04 16.44 -2.29
N ARG A 6 32.20 15.98 -3.20
CA ARG A 6 31.06 16.76 -3.70
C ARG A 6 30.05 16.87 -2.56
N ASN A 7 29.88 18.06 -2.02
CA ASN A 7 28.75 18.40 -1.17
C ASN A 7 27.47 18.17 -1.97
N HIS A 8 26.74 17.10 -1.64
CA HIS A 8 25.36 16.97 -2.07
C HIS A 8 24.58 18.08 -1.37
N HIS A 9 24.19 19.10 -2.14
CA HIS A 9 23.13 20.01 -1.73
C HIS A 9 21.90 19.17 -1.37
N ASN A 10 21.59 19.13 -0.08
CA ASN A 10 20.40 18.52 0.47
C ASN A 10 19.22 19.40 0.01
N SER A 11 18.70 19.15 -1.19
CA SER A 11 17.44 19.72 -1.62
C SER A 11 16.39 19.25 -0.62
N GLY A 12 15.88 20.19 0.17
CA GLY A 12 15.02 19.91 1.32
C GLY A 12 13.87 18.99 0.95
N LYS A 13 13.99 17.71 1.30
CA LYS A 13 12.86 16.79 1.33
C LYS A 13 11.88 17.39 2.33
N GLN A 14 10.75 17.91 1.85
CA GLN A 14 9.63 18.24 2.72
C GLN A 14 9.34 17.03 3.61
N GLN A 15 9.62 17.16 4.91
CA GLN A 15 9.39 16.10 5.87
C GLN A 15 7.89 15.77 5.90
N ILE A 16 7.55 14.48 5.95
CA ILE A 16 6.19 14.05 6.21
C ILE A 16 5.83 14.51 7.63
N PRO A 17 4.85 15.41 7.80
CA PRO A 17 4.53 15.96 9.12
C PRO A 17 4.02 14.86 10.05
N ASN A 18 4.47 14.84 11.31
CA ASN A 18 4.00 13.88 12.33
C ASN A 18 4.13 12.40 11.93
N LEU A 19 5.20 12.06 11.22
CA LEU A 19 5.51 10.69 10.83
C LEU A 19 5.65 9.77 12.05
N LYS A 20 4.90 8.66 12.05
CA LYS A 20 5.09 7.54 13.00
C LYS A 20 5.99 6.48 12.40
N SER A 21 7.02 6.07 13.11
CA SER A 21 7.97 5.10 12.62
C SER A 21 7.37 3.69 12.60
N ILE A 22 7.82 2.83 11.68
CA ILE A 22 7.43 1.42 11.68
C ILE A 22 7.80 0.69 12.98
N TRP A 23 8.83 1.17 13.69
CA TRP A 23 9.25 0.62 14.98
C TRP A 23 8.27 0.93 16.12
N ASP A 24 7.44 1.96 15.98
CA ASP A 24 6.41 2.33 16.95
C ASP A 24 5.14 1.46 16.82
N ARG A 25 5.15 0.52 15.87
CA ARG A 25 4.03 -0.37 15.62
C ARG A 25 3.87 -1.39 16.75
N PRO A 26 2.64 -1.67 17.22
CA PRO A 26 2.36 -2.78 18.12
C PRO A 26 2.98 -4.10 17.61
N LYS A 27 3.64 -4.83 18.52
CA LYS A 27 4.41 -6.04 18.18
C LYS A 27 3.56 -7.13 17.54
N GLU A 28 2.31 -7.29 17.99
CA GLU A 28 1.32 -8.22 17.46
C GLU A 28 1.11 -8.13 15.94
N ILE A 29 1.34 -6.95 15.36
CA ILE A 29 1.17 -6.73 13.92
C ILE A 29 2.27 -7.45 13.13
N LYS A 30 3.47 -7.65 13.71
CA LYS A 30 4.59 -8.31 13.03
C LYS A 30 4.24 -9.74 12.63
N ASP A 31 3.47 -10.43 13.46
CA ASP A 31 3.18 -11.85 13.35
C ASP A 31 2.04 -12.17 12.37
N ARG A 32 1.36 -11.14 11.84
CA ARG A 32 0.29 -11.25 10.82
C ARG A 32 -0.84 -12.19 11.26
N GLN A 33 -1.11 -12.24 12.57
CA GLN A 33 -2.12 -13.13 13.16
C GLN A 33 -3.54 -12.67 12.88
N TYR A 34 -3.76 -11.38 12.68
CA TYR A 34 -5.07 -10.78 12.45
C TYR A 34 -5.13 -10.06 11.11
N VAL A 35 -6.34 -10.02 10.53
CA VAL A 35 -6.59 -9.18 9.36
C VAL A 35 -6.72 -7.72 9.78
N GLY A 36 -6.51 -6.82 8.83
CA GLY A 36 -6.75 -5.38 8.99
C GLY A 36 -5.48 -4.55 9.10
N HIS A 37 -4.33 -5.18 8.88
CA HIS A 37 -3.05 -4.51 8.77
C HIS A 37 -2.62 -4.52 7.31
N TRP A 38 -2.47 -3.33 6.74
CA TRP A 38 -2.26 -3.13 5.31
C TRP A 38 -0.84 -2.62 5.06
N GLU A 39 -0.27 -3.03 3.94
CA GLU A 39 0.85 -2.35 3.29
C GLU A 39 0.29 -1.64 2.07
N GLY A 40 0.78 -0.43 1.77
CA GLY A 40 0.36 0.29 0.58
C GLY A 40 1.54 0.92 -0.16
N ASP A 41 1.40 1.07 -1.47
CA ASP A 41 2.43 1.56 -2.39
C ASP A 41 1.82 2.10 -3.68
N MET A 42 2.64 2.64 -4.57
CA MET A 42 2.24 3.05 -5.91
C MET A 42 2.96 2.24 -6.99
N ILE A 43 2.19 1.67 -7.92
CA ILE A 43 2.72 1.20 -9.20
C ILE A 43 2.75 2.40 -10.15
N ILE A 44 3.96 2.83 -10.50
CA ILE A 44 4.19 3.94 -11.42
C ILE A 44 4.16 3.46 -12.88
N GLY A 45 3.50 4.28 -13.72
CA GLY A 45 3.43 4.15 -15.18
C GLY A 45 4.09 5.32 -15.91
N THR A 46 3.88 5.41 -17.22
CA THR A 46 4.31 6.55 -18.04
C THR A 46 3.36 7.75 -17.90
N LEU A 47 3.74 8.91 -18.43
CA LEU A 47 2.92 10.15 -18.39
C LEU A 47 2.48 10.53 -16.96
N ALA A 48 3.38 10.31 -15.99
CA ALA A 48 3.15 10.53 -14.56
C ALA A 48 1.94 9.76 -13.97
N SER A 49 1.37 8.80 -14.70
CA SER A 49 0.29 7.94 -14.19
C SER A 49 0.77 7.00 -13.09
N ALA A 50 -0.14 6.65 -12.20
CA ALA A 50 0.11 5.68 -11.15
C ALA A 50 -1.19 5.01 -10.68
N ILE A 51 -1.03 3.84 -10.06
CA ILE A 51 -2.10 3.10 -9.40
C ILE A 51 -1.69 2.86 -7.95
N VAL A 52 -2.57 3.18 -7.02
CA VAL A 52 -2.43 2.84 -5.61
C VAL A 52 -2.63 1.34 -5.44
N THR A 53 -1.77 0.70 -4.66
CA THR A 53 -1.88 -0.71 -4.27
C THR A 53 -2.01 -0.77 -2.75
N LEU A 54 -2.97 -1.56 -2.26
CA LEU A 54 -3.12 -1.88 -0.84
C LEU A 54 -3.17 -3.39 -0.70
N VAL A 55 -2.36 -3.95 0.19
CA VAL A 55 -2.24 -5.40 0.39
C VAL A 55 -2.37 -5.73 1.88
N GLU A 56 -3.35 -6.54 2.21
CA GLU A 56 -3.59 -7.02 3.56
C GLU A 56 -2.51 -8.04 3.97
N ARG A 57 -1.89 -7.84 5.13
CA ARG A 57 -0.65 -8.50 5.54
C ARG A 57 -0.82 -9.94 6.02
N LYS A 58 -2.04 -10.41 6.30
CA LYS A 58 -2.35 -11.81 6.65
C LYS A 58 -2.85 -12.59 5.43
N SER A 59 -3.88 -12.11 4.75
CA SER A 59 -4.56 -12.77 3.65
C SER A 59 -3.94 -12.50 2.28
N ARG A 60 -3.10 -11.48 2.12
CA ARG A 60 -2.63 -10.97 0.81
C ARG A 60 -3.75 -10.37 -0.04
N TYR A 61 -4.92 -10.11 0.54
CA TYR A 61 -6.03 -9.50 -0.18
C TYR A 61 -5.61 -8.13 -0.68
N THR A 62 -5.80 -7.92 -1.98
CA THR A 62 -5.26 -6.78 -2.71
C THR A 62 -6.40 -5.88 -3.18
N LEU A 63 -6.26 -4.58 -2.95
CA LEU A 63 -7.10 -3.53 -3.51
C LEU A 63 -6.24 -2.64 -4.41
N LEU A 64 -6.84 -2.14 -5.49
CA LEU A 64 -6.18 -1.26 -6.45
C LEU A 64 -6.99 0.03 -6.57
N GLY A 65 -6.37 1.16 -6.27
CA GLY A 65 -7.00 2.48 -6.36
C GLY A 65 -6.52 3.26 -7.58
N LYS A 66 -7.45 3.71 -8.41
CA LYS A 66 -7.15 4.72 -9.43
C LYS A 66 -6.87 6.06 -8.75
N THR A 67 -5.73 6.68 -9.10
CA THR A 67 -5.44 8.07 -8.72
C THR A 67 -5.30 8.94 -9.97
N ALA A 68 -5.76 10.18 -9.88
CA ALA A 68 -5.67 11.14 -10.99
C ALA A 68 -4.23 11.57 -11.27
N ASP A 69 -3.44 11.73 -10.21
CA ASP A 69 -2.01 12.07 -10.27
C ASP A 69 -1.27 11.50 -9.05
N LYS A 70 0.01 11.82 -8.91
CA LYS A 70 0.85 11.38 -7.78
C LYS A 70 0.85 12.35 -6.61
N LYS A 71 -0.05 13.35 -6.60
CA LYS A 71 -0.10 14.33 -5.51
C LYS A 71 -0.75 13.69 -4.29
N SER A 72 -0.37 14.18 -3.12
CA SER A 72 -0.80 13.57 -1.86
C SER A 72 -2.32 13.53 -1.69
N ILE A 73 -3.04 14.60 -2.06
CA ILE A 73 -4.51 14.61 -1.98
C ILE A 73 -5.13 13.51 -2.85
N SER A 74 -4.69 13.36 -4.10
CA SER A 74 -5.23 12.34 -5.02
C SER A 74 -4.94 10.92 -4.53
N VAL A 75 -3.70 10.67 -4.06
CA VAL A 75 -3.29 9.37 -3.54
C VAL A 75 -4.05 9.01 -2.27
N ILE A 76 -4.14 9.94 -1.31
CA ILE A 76 -4.87 9.74 -0.06
C ILE A 76 -6.37 9.53 -0.33
N LYS A 77 -6.96 10.29 -1.25
CA LYS A 77 -8.36 10.07 -1.67
C LYS A 77 -8.55 8.66 -2.23
N ALA A 78 -7.68 8.22 -3.14
CA ALA A 78 -7.75 6.87 -3.71
C ALA A 78 -7.63 5.78 -2.63
N VAL A 79 -6.76 5.96 -1.64
CA VAL A 79 -6.66 5.04 -0.49
C VAL A 79 -7.95 5.03 0.33
N ILE A 80 -8.51 6.20 0.65
CA ILE A 80 -9.77 6.32 1.42
C ILE A 80 -10.93 5.67 0.68
N ASP A 81 -11.08 5.93 -0.62
CA ASP A 81 -12.15 5.36 -1.44
C ASP A 81 -12.09 3.83 -1.44
N GLN A 82 -10.89 3.24 -1.55
CA GLN A 82 -10.70 1.78 -1.50
C GLN A 82 -11.00 1.20 -0.11
N LEU A 83 -10.66 1.92 0.96
CA LEU A 83 -10.95 1.49 2.34
C LEU A 83 -12.42 1.69 2.73
N ALA A 84 -13.15 2.59 2.09
CA ALA A 84 -14.54 2.94 2.45
C ALA A 84 -15.50 1.74 2.33
N GLY A 85 -15.24 0.82 1.39
CA GLY A 85 -16.02 -0.41 1.21
C GLY A 85 -15.76 -1.50 2.25
N LEU A 86 -14.83 -1.28 3.19
CA LEU A 86 -14.41 -2.28 4.17
C LEU A 86 -15.00 -1.99 5.57
N PRO A 87 -15.35 -3.03 6.36
CA PRO A 87 -15.68 -2.87 7.76
C PRO A 87 -14.60 -2.10 8.53
N SER A 88 -14.99 -1.30 9.52
CA SER A 88 -14.03 -0.55 10.36
C SER A 88 -13.08 -1.48 11.13
N SER A 89 -13.55 -2.67 11.51
CA SER A 89 -12.76 -3.69 12.22
C SER A 89 -11.51 -4.15 11.46
N ILE A 90 -11.47 -3.98 10.14
CA ILE A 90 -10.32 -4.35 9.31
C ILE A 90 -9.55 -3.14 8.77
N ARG A 91 -9.75 -1.94 9.32
CA ARG A 91 -9.03 -0.71 8.95
C ARG A 91 -8.05 -0.28 10.04
N GLN A 92 -7.27 -1.22 10.58
CA GLN A 92 -6.47 -0.99 11.77
C GLN A 92 -5.22 -0.15 11.47
N THR A 93 -4.35 -0.61 10.56
CA THR A 93 -3.09 0.07 10.31
C THR A 93 -2.67 0.06 8.85
N LEU A 94 -2.07 1.16 8.36
CA LEU A 94 -1.44 1.24 7.04
C LEU A 94 0.08 1.39 7.19
N THR A 95 0.83 0.66 6.39
CA THR A 95 2.28 0.79 6.25
C THR A 95 2.64 1.37 4.90
N TRP A 96 3.40 2.45 4.87
CA TRP A 96 3.86 3.07 3.61
C TRP A 96 5.34 3.44 3.68
N ASP A 97 5.96 3.72 2.54
CA ASP A 97 7.29 4.34 2.51
C ASP A 97 7.22 5.85 2.82
N ARG A 98 8.38 6.50 2.95
CA ARG A 98 8.46 7.94 3.26
C ARG A 98 8.29 8.83 2.02
N GLY A 99 7.34 8.49 1.13
CA GLY A 99 7.03 9.25 -0.07
C GLY A 99 6.22 10.54 0.19
N HIS A 100 6.45 11.59 -0.61
CA HIS A 100 5.76 12.89 -0.47
C HIS A 100 4.25 12.79 -0.74
N GLU A 101 3.81 11.78 -1.50
CA GLU A 101 2.42 11.43 -1.68
C GLU A 101 1.69 11.10 -0.36
N MET A 102 2.43 10.81 0.71
CA MET A 102 1.87 10.56 2.04
C MET A 102 1.94 11.77 2.98
N SER A 103 2.26 12.98 2.48
CA SER A 103 2.30 14.21 3.29
C SER A 103 0.95 14.57 3.93
N LYS A 104 -0.17 14.13 3.36
CA LYS A 104 -1.54 14.31 3.91
C LYS A 104 -2.11 13.06 4.58
N HIS A 105 -1.27 12.12 5.02
CA HIS A 105 -1.72 10.85 5.62
C HIS A 105 -2.59 11.01 6.88
N HIS A 106 -2.52 12.13 7.61
CA HIS A 106 -3.39 12.40 8.76
C HIS A 106 -4.89 12.32 8.41
N LEU A 107 -5.27 12.57 7.15
CA LEU A 107 -6.63 12.40 6.68
C LEU A 107 -7.10 10.94 6.73
N LEU A 108 -6.20 9.96 6.59
CA LEU A 108 -6.54 8.53 6.74
C LEU A 108 -6.93 8.22 8.18
N THR A 109 -6.20 8.75 9.15
CA THR A 109 -6.55 8.61 10.56
C THR A 109 -7.87 9.30 10.87
N ALA A 110 -8.07 10.52 10.36
CA ALA A 110 -9.31 11.28 10.60
C ALA A 110 -10.56 10.64 9.96
N GLN A 111 -10.45 10.10 8.73
CA GLN A 111 -11.62 9.60 7.98
C GLN A 111 -11.85 8.10 8.12
N CYS A 112 -10.80 7.32 8.39
CA CYS A 112 -10.89 5.85 8.45
C CYS A 112 -10.54 5.28 9.82
N ASN A 113 -10.21 6.11 10.80
CA ASN A 113 -9.69 5.68 12.11
C ASN A 113 -8.49 4.72 12.01
N MET A 114 -7.66 4.93 10.98
CA MET A 114 -6.55 4.03 10.65
C MET A 114 -5.21 4.65 11.06
N SER A 115 -4.40 3.88 11.80
CA SER A 115 -3.04 4.33 12.16
C SER A 115 -2.06 4.12 11.02
N VAL A 116 -1.34 5.18 10.62
CA VAL A 116 -0.35 5.12 9.53
C VAL A 116 1.06 5.06 10.10
N TYR A 117 1.86 4.11 9.62
CA TYR A 117 3.25 3.89 10.01
C TYR A 117 4.16 3.89 8.77
N PHE A 118 5.39 4.38 8.95
CA PHE A 118 6.32 4.60 7.84
C PHE A 118 7.59 3.77 7.95
N CYS A 119 7.94 3.10 6.85
CA CYS A 119 9.19 2.36 6.72
C CYS A 119 10.42 3.27 6.88
N ASP A 120 11.56 2.69 7.19
CA ASP A 120 12.85 3.35 7.12
C ASP A 120 13.27 3.59 5.67
N ALA A 121 14.11 4.61 5.50
CA ALA A 121 14.75 4.85 4.21
C ALA A 121 15.58 3.62 3.82
N SER A 122 15.57 3.31 2.52
CA SER A 122 16.37 2.20 1.95
C SER A 122 16.07 0.82 2.56
N SER A 123 14.87 0.62 3.12
CA SER A 123 14.47 -0.62 3.81
C SER A 123 13.26 -1.31 3.17
N PRO A 124 13.33 -1.72 1.87
CA PRO A 124 12.19 -2.28 1.14
C PRO A 124 11.61 -3.56 1.78
N TRP A 125 12.45 -4.36 2.47
CA TRP A 125 12.02 -5.59 3.15
C TRP A 125 10.94 -5.37 4.22
N GLN A 126 10.81 -4.15 4.75
CA GLN A 126 9.76 -3.78 5.69
C GLN A 126 8.34 -3.78 5.08
N LYS A 127 8.24 -3.85 3.74
CA LYS A 127 7.01 -4.02 2.95
C LYS A 127 7.10 -5.22 1.98
N GLY A 128 7.73 -6.32 2.41
CA GLY A 128 7.94 -7.48 1.55
C GLY A 128 6.65 -8.11 1.00
N THR A 129 5.49 -7.90 1.64
CA THR A 129 4.20 -8.37 1.11
C THR A 129 3.82 -7.59 -0.15
N ASN A 130 3.89 -6.27 -0.04
CA ASN A 130 3.54 -5.39 -1.14
C ASN A 130 4.52 -5.52 -2.31
N GLU A 131 5.82 -5.70 -2.04
CA GLU A 131 6.81 -5.93 -3.09
C GLU A 131 6.49 -7.19 -3.92
N ASN A 132 6.17 -8.30 -3.25
CA ASN A 132 5.78 -9.54 -3.93
C ASN A 132 4.49 -9.37 -4.74
N THR A 133 3.47 -8.74 -4.16
CA THR A 133 2.20 -8.48 -4.84
C THR A 133 2.38 -7.54 -6.04
N ASN A 134 3.19 -6.49 -5.92
CA ASN A 134 3.49 -5.60 -7.03
C ASN A 134 4.20 -6.33 -8.17
N GLY A 135 5.08 -7.28 -7.88
CA GLY A 135 5.67 -8.17 -8.88
C GLY A 135 4.62 -8.96 -9.67
N LEU A 136 3.59 -9.49 -9.00
CA LEU A 136 2.48 -10.20 -9.65
C LEU A 136 1.59 -9.26 -10.47
N LEU A 137 1.30 -8.08 -9.93
CA LEU A 137 0.50 -7.05 -10.61
C LEU A 137 1.13 -6.58 -11.92
N ARG A 138 2.44 -6.70 -12.10
CA ARG A 138 3.11 -6.39 -13.37
C ARG A 138 2.68 -7.27 -14.54
N GLN A 139 2.04 -8.42 -14.30
CA GLN A 139 1.40 -9.23 -15.34
C GLN A 139 0.22 -8.48 -15.98
N TYR A 140 -0.45 -7.61 -15.22
CA TYR A 140 -1.63 -6.85 -15.64
C TYR A 140 -1.35 -5.36 -15.87
N LEU A 141 -0.36 -4.81 -15.16
CA LEU A 141 0.06 -3.41 -15.17
C LEU A 141 1.54 -3.31 -15.58
N PRO A 142 1.88 -3.59 -16.86
CA PRO A 142 3.27 -3.69 -17.30
C PRO A 142 4.04 -2.38 -17.08
N LYS A 143 5.36 -2.52 -16.87
CA LYS A 143 6.25 -1.35 -16.86
C LYS A 143 6.20 -0.63 -18.22
N GLY A 144 6.38 0.69 -18.20
CA GLY A 144 6.44 1.48 -19.44
C GLY A 144 5.09 1.71 -20.13
N LYS A 145 3.97 1.36 -19.50
CA LYS A 145 2.62 1.65 -20.01
C LYS A 145 1.99 2.84 -19.30
N ASN A 146 1.09 3.53 -19.99
CA ASN A 146 0.27 4.58 -19.41
C ASN A 146 -0.84 3.91 -18.58
N LEU A 147 -0.72 3.99 -17.27
CA LEU A 147 -1.68 3.38 -16.33
C LEU A 147 -2.93 4.24 -16.13
N GLY A 148 -2.93 5.51 -16.59
CA GLY A 148 -4.10 6.40 -16.49
C GLY A 148 -5.29 5.94 -17.34
N LEU A 149 -5.02 5.07 -18.33
CA LEU A 149 -6.02 4.49 -19.23
C LEU A 149 -6.91 3.45 -18.54
N TYR A 150 -6.48 2.88 -17.41
CA TYR A 150 -7.27 1.90 -16.68
C TYR A 150 -8.42 2.60 -15.95
N SER A 151 -9.65 2.11 -16.10
CA SER A 151 -10.78 2.51 -15.26
C SER A 151 -10.69 1.84 -13.88
N GLN A 152 -11.38 2.40 -12.88
CA GLN A 152 -11.45 1.74 -11.57
C GLN A 152 -12.03 0.33 -11.69
N GLU A 153 -13.07 0.13 -12.50
CA GLU A 153 -13.68 -1.18 -12.75
C GLU A 153 -12.68 -2.20 -13.34
N GLN A 154 -11.80 -1.78 -14.24
CA GLN A 154 -10.74 -2.65 -14.77
C GLN A 154 -9.74 -3.03 -13.67
N LEU A 155 -9.40 -2.09 -12.79
CA LEU A 155 -8.53 -2.37 -11.64
C LEU A 155 -9.19 -3.34 -10.66
N ASP A 156 -10.49 -3.20 -10.39
CA ASP A 156 -11.24 -4.10 -9.53
C ASP A 156 -11.26 -5.53 -10.11
N LYS A 157 -11.43 -5.68 -11.43
CA LYS A 157 -11.33 -6.97 -12.12
C LYS A 157 -9.94 -7.61 -11.98
N ILE A 158 -8.87 -6.82 -12.12
CA ILE A 158 -7.49 -7.29 -11.92
C ILE A 158 -7.28 -7.74 -10.47
N ALA A 159 -7.71 -6.93 -9.51
CA ALA A 159 -7.62 -7.24 -8.09
C ALA A 159 -8.38 -8.54 -7.76
N LEU A 160 -9.59 -8.70 -8.29
CA LEU A 160 -10.40 -9.90 -8.12
C LEU A 160 -9.69 -11.15 -8.66
N GLN A 161 -9.14 -11.10 -9.88
CA GLN A 161 -8.36 -12.21 -10.44
C GLN A 161 -7.16 -12.59 -9.56
N LEU A 162 -6.50 -11.59 -8.97
CA LEU A 162 -5.37 -11.82 -8.08
C LEU A 162 -5.81 -12.41 -6.72
N ASN A 163 -6.98 -12.00 -6.24
CA ASN A 163 -7.57 -12.38 -4.96
C ASN A 163 -8.26 -13.75 -5.00
N THR A 164 -8.66 -14.25 -6.18
CA THR A 164 -9.20 -15.60 -6.38
C THR A 164 -8.14 -16.61 -6.82
N ARG A 165 -6.87 -16.19 -6.92
CA ARG A 165 -5.76 -17.08 -7.27
C ARG A 165 -5.18 -17.77 -6.02
N PRO A 166 -5.16 -19.12 -5.95
CA PRO A 166 -4.53 -19.88 -4.88
C PRO A 166 -3.07 -19.47 -4.61
N ARG A 167 -2.69 -19.39 -3.32
CA ARG A 167 -1.31 -19.05 -2.90
C ARG A 167 -0.71 -20.15 -2.03
N LYS A 168 0.48 -20.62 -2.41
CA LYS A 168 1.24 -21.60 -1.59
C LYS A 168 1.45 -21.12 -0.15
N ILE A 169 1.74 -19.84 0.06
CA ILE A 169 1.94 -19.24 1.40
C ILE A 169 0.67 -19.27 2.27
N LEU A 170 -0.51 -19.44 1.66
CA LEU A 170 -1.81 -19.53 2.33
C LEU A 170 -2.32 -20.98 2.39
N GLY A 171 -1.44 -21.97 2.21
CA GLY A 171 -1.85 -23.38 2.14
C GLY A 171 -2.77 -23.67 0.95
N PHE A 172 -2.50 -23.02 -0.20
CA PHE A 172 -3.29 -23.10 -1.43
C PHE A 172 -4.72 -22.53 -1.33
N LYS A 173 -5.06 -21.86 -0.24
CA LYS A 173 -6.25 -20.98 -0.21
C LYS A 173 -6.01 -19.72 -1.04
N THR A 174 -7.10 -19.11 -1.48
CA THR A 174 -7.11 -17.81 -2.14
C THR A 174 -7.04 -16.68 -1.11
N PRO A 175 -6.47 -15.52 -1.48
CA PRO A 175 -6.51 -14.34 -0.62
C PRO A 175 -7.92 -13.94 -0.18
N LEU A 176 -8.91 -14.09 -1.07
CA LEU A 176 -10.31 -13.80 -0.77
C LEU A 176 -10.87 -14.70 0.33
N GLU A 177 -10.67 -16.02 0.27
CA GLU A 177 -11.17 -16.95 1.30
C GLU A 177 -10.56 -16.66 2.68
N VAL A 178 -9.24 -16.42 2.74
CA VAL A 178 -8.55 -16.11 3.99
C VAL A 178 -9.02 -14.77 4.55
N PHE A 179 -9.24 -13.78 3.68
CA PHE A 179 -9.73 -12.48 4.07
C PHE A 179 -11.15 -12.53 4.62
N GLN A 180 -12.08 -13.19 3.93
CA GLN A 180 -13.47 -13.36 4.38
C GLN A 180 -13.54 -14.09 5.72
N THR A 181 -12.77 -15.17 5.87
CA THR A 181 -12.64 -15.89 7.15
C THR A 181 -12.13 -14.95 8.25
N GLY A 182 -11.11 -14.15 7.95
CA GLY A 182 -10.55 -13.19 8.89
C GLY A 182 -11.56 -12.12 9.31
N VAL A 183 -12.29 -11.54 8.35
CA VAL A 183 -13.33 -10.53 8.59
C VAL A 183 -14.43 -11.09 9.48
N ALA A 184 -14.90 -12.32 9.21
CA ALA A 184 -15.94 -12.97 9.99
C ALA A 184 -15.55 -13.21 11.46
N LEU A 185 -14.26 -13.30 11.77
CA LEU A 185 -13.74 -13.45 13.14
C LEU A 185 -13.56 -12.11 13.88
N THR A 186 -13.84 -10.98 13.22
CA THR A 186 -13.71 -9.63 13.83
C THR A 186 -15.04 -9.02 14.30
N GLY A 187 -16.16 -9.68 14.02
CA GLY A 187 -17.51 -9.31 14.47
C GLY A 187 -18.10 -10.40 15.34
#